data_AF-A0A258HEC4-F1
#
_entry.id   AF-A0A258HEC4-F1
#
_cell.length_a   1.000
_cell.length_b   1.000
_cell.length_c   1.000
_cell.angle_alpha   90.00
_cell.angle_beta   90.00
_cell.angle_gamma   90.00
#
_symmetry.space_group_name_H-M   'P 1'
#
loop_
_entity.id
_entity.type
_entity.pdbx_description
1 polymer ?
#
loop_
_entity_poly.entity_id
_entity_poly.type
_entity_poly.pdbx_seq_one_letter_code
_entity_poly.pdbx_strand_id
1 'polypeptide(L)'
;MARLFDAYVIADWTAAEGKKLGENSVWIGVAKRDVRFRLYTETHNVATRAEGEALLKTILAEHRKRGDRVFVGFDFSLGYPVGTAARLGLTETPAWTAMWKFIASNVVDKDDNTNNRYQVAAKMNRLMTDEAWPLWGAPAKQAQRWLTTTKPPQGSGDIPEYRATENAVRKGKLQPKSNWQMHGAGAVGGQTLVGIPMVRRLLESLGASGAVWPLGTGWRALDAADVEPLSVLVAEVWPSMWPTTAAEGEFKDQAQVRTTAEAFALMDERGELSTAFGPKKGTDEALIAQVEGEEGWILGV
;
A
#
# COMPACT_ATOMS: atom_id res chain seq x y z
N MET A 1 -6.34 2.59 -27.46
CA MET A 1 -7.39 2.43 -26.43
C MET A 1 -7.42 3.73 -25.62
N ALA A 2 -8.55 4.17 -25.09
CA ALA A 2 -8.57 5.36 -24.23
C ALA A 2 -7.92 5.01 -22.88
N ARG A 3 -7.19 5.97 -22.29
CA ARG A 3 -6.60 5.83 -20.95
C ARG A 3 -7.71 5.68 -19.90
N LEU A 4 -7.44 4.89 -18.87
CA LEU A 4 -8.32 4.74 -17.71
C LEU A 4 -8.24 5.94 -16.77
N PHE A 5 -7.04 6.51 -16.60
CA PHE A 5 -6.78 7.60 -15.67
C PHE A 5 -6.16 8.83 -16.35
N ASP A 6 -6.37 9.98 -15.72
CA ASP A 6 -5.85 11.28 -16.17
C ASP A 6 -4.56 11.67 -15.42
N ALA A 7 -4.39 11.14 -14.19
CA ALA A 7 -3.20 11.30 -13.38
C ALA A 7 -2.87 10.06 -12.54
N TYR A 8 -1.59 9.91 -12.22
CA TYR A 8 -1.02 8.76 -11.51
C TYR A 8 -0.20 9.29 -10.35
N VAL A 9 -0.67 9.04 -9.14
CA VAL A 9 -0.04 9.47 -7.90
C VAL A 9 0.58 8.26 -7.23
N ILE A 10 1.86 8.32 -6.89
CA ILE A 10 2.56 7.26 -6.17
C ILE A 10 3.10 7.82 -4.87
N ALA A 11 2.76 7.19 -3.75
CA ALA A 11 3.22 7.57 -2.43
C ALA A 11 4.13 6.49 -1.85
N ASP A 12 5.38 6.86 -1.56
CA ASP A 12 6.30 6.12 -0.71
C ASP A 12 6.07 6.56 0.73
N TRP A 13 5.48 5.68 1.53
CA TRP A 13 4.96 5.98 2.84
C TRP A 13 5.90 5.46 3.92
N THR A 14 6.34 6.30 4.85
CA THR A 14 7.23 5.86 5.93
C THR A 14 6.51 5.56 7.23
N ALA A 15 6.96 4.53 7.95
CA ALA A 15 6.59 4.29 9.34
C ALA A 15 7.51 5.03 10.34
N ALA A 16 8.52 5.76 9.88
CA ALA A 16 9.45 6.46 10.75
C ALA A 16 8.72 7.40 11.72
N GLU A 17 9.27 7.52 12.93
CA GLU A 17 8.80 8.48 13.94
C GLU A 17 9.57 9.80 13.80
N GLY A 18 8.93 10.91 14.18
CA GLY A 18 9.49 12.25 14.07
C GLY A 18 9.34 12.88 12.68
N LYS A 19 9.57 14.19 12.64
CA LYS A 19 9.53 15.00 11.41
C LYS A 19 10.84 14.81 10.62
N LYS A 20 10.75 14.47 9.34
CA LYS A 20 11.94 14.25 8.50
C LYS A 20 11.67 14.55 7.02
N LEU A 21 12.64 15.16 6.35
CA LEU A 21 12.70 15.29 4.89
C LEU A 21 13.85 14.45 4.32
N GLY A 22 13.82 14.15 3.02
CA GLY A 22 14.83 13.37 2.31
C GLY A 22 14.62 11.87 2.45
N GLU A 23 15.70 11.14 2.74
CA GLU A 23 15.67 9.66 2.81
C GLU A 23 14.70 9.13 3.86
N ASN A 24 13.97 8.07 3.55
CA ASN A 24 13.05 7.38 4.47
C ASN A 24 11.96 8.31 5.04
N SER A 25 11.55 9.33 4.28
CA SER A 25 10.44 10.24 4.59
C SER A 25 9.31 10.07 3.57
N VAL A 26 8.21 10.81 3.71
CA VAL A 26 7.06 10.66 2.81
C VAL A 26 7.37 11.35 1.48
N TRP A 27 7.38 10.58 0.39
CA TRP A 27 7.50 11.09 -0.98
C TRP A 27 6.22 10.83 -1.76
N ILE A 28 5.78 11.81 -2.54
CA ILE A 28 4.61 11.70 -3.42
C ILE A 28 5.02 12.16 -4.82
N GLY A 29 4.96 11.25 -5.79
CA GLY A 29 5.12 11.54 -7.21
C GLY A 29 3.76 11.69 -7.89
N VAL A 30 3.60 12.67 -8.78
CA VAL A 30 2.37 12.91 -9.54
C VAL A 30 2.71 13.03 -11.02
N ALA A 31 2.41 11.98 -11.79
CA ALA A 31 2.54 11.99 -13.23
C ALA A 31 1.20 12.40 -13.85
N LYS A 32 1.21 13.46 -14.66
CA LYS A 32 0.04 13.99 -15.38
C LYS A 32 0.46 14.66 -16.68
N ARG A 33 -0.50 14.99 -17.54
CA ARG A 33 -0.22 15.69 -18.79
C ARG A 33 -0.37 17.20 -18.64
N ASP A 34 0.55 17.94 -19.25
CA ASP A 34 0.46 19.39 -19.37
C ASP A 34 -0.58 19.80 -20.42
N VAL A 35 -0.78 21.11 -20.59
CA VAL A 35 -1.71 21.69 -21.58
C VAL A 35 -1.35 21.35 -23.04
N ARG A 36 -0.14 20.84 -23.30
CA ARG A 36 0.32 20.36 -24.61
C ARG A 36 0.28 18.83 -24.70
N PHE A 37 -0.41 18.17 -23.77
CA PHE A 37 -0.50 16.71 -23.68
C PHE A 37 0.84 16.00 -23.51
N ARG A 38 1.86 16.66 -22.97
CA ARG A 38 3.14 16.02 -22.63
C ARG A 38 3.06 15.47 -21.22
N LEU A 39 3.46 14.21 -21.04
CA LEU A 39 3.60 13.62 -19.73
C LEU A 39 4.74 14.34 -18.98
N TYR A 40 4.45 14.78 -17.77
CA TYR A 40 5.46 15.29 -16.84
C TYR A 40 5.15 14.80 -15.43
N THR A 41 6.17 14.79 -14.60
CA THR A 41 6.06 14.30 -13.22
C THR A 41 6.59 15.35 -12.27
N GLU A 42 5.80 15.65 -11.24
CA GLU A 42 6.25 16.42 -10.09
C GLU A 42 6.42 15.49 -8.88
N THR A 43 7.35 15.85 -7.99
CA THR A 43 7.60 15.09 -6.76
C THR A 43 7.57 16.01 -5.57
N HIS A 44 6.96 15.55 -4.50
CA HIS A 44 6.81 16.29 -3.25
C HIS A 44 7.40 15.49 -2.10
N ASN A 45 8.00 16.19 -1.15
CA ASN A 45 8.48 15.62 0.10
C ASN A 45 7.91 16.39 1.28
N VAL A 46 7.31 15.67 2.21
CA VAL A 46 6.66 16.24 3.39
C VAL A 46 7.19 15.59 4.65
N ALA A 47 7.19 16.34 5.74
CA ALA A 47 7.91 15.95 6.94
C ALA A 47 7.18 14.86 7.73
N THR A 48 5.85 14.77 7.55
CA THR A 48 4.98 13.87 8.32
C THR A 48 3.91 13.19 7.46
N ARG A 49 3.39 12.07 7.97
CA ARG A 49 2.25 11.36 7.37
C ARG A 49 0.98 12.22 7.35
N ALA A 50 0.75 13.05 8.37
CA ALA A 50 -0.37 13.97 8.40
C ALA A 50 -0.26 15.05 7.29
N GLU A 51 0.94 15.59 7.07
CA GLU A 51 1.21 16.50 5.95
C GLU A 51 1.04 15.79 4.59
N GLY A 52 1.46 14.52 4.48
CA GLY A 52 1.25 13.69 3.30
C GLY A 52 -0.21 13.44 2.98
N GLU A 53 -1.02 13.11 3.99
CA GLU A 53 -2.47 12.94 3.83
C GLU A 53 -3.14 14.25 3.39
N ALA A 54 -2.73 15.39 3.97
CA ALA A 54 -3.25 16.70 3.58
C ALA A 54 -2.87 17.09 2.14
N LEU A 55 -1.62 16.80 1.74
CA LEU A 55 -1.15 17.02 0.38
C LEU A 55 -1.89 16.14 -0.64
N LEU A 56 -2.06 14.85 -0.35
CA LEU A 56 -2.86 13.95 -1.19
C LEU A 56 -4.29 14.46 -1.35
N LYS A 57 -4.96 14.86 -0.26
CA LYS A 57 -6.31 15.44 -0.34
C LYS A 57 -6.36 16.68 -1.23
N THR A 58 -5.33 17.52 -1.17
CA THR A 58 -5.22 18.73 -2.02
C THR A 58 -5.09 18.35 -3.49
N ILE A 59 -4.14 17.48 -3.84
CA ILE A 59 -3.92 16.99 -5.22
C ILE A 59 -5.21 16.36 -5.77
N LEU A 60 -5.83 15.45 -5.01
CA LEU A 60 -7.04 14.75 -5.44
C LEU A 60 -8.23 15.69 -5.60
N ALA A 61 -8.38 16.70 -4.74
CA ALA A 61 -9.43 17.71 -4.88
C ALA A 61 -9.25 18.56 -6.15
N GLU A 62 -8.02 18.90 -6.53
CA GLU A 62 -7.74 19.63 -7.78
C GLU A 62 -8.09 18.83 -9.02
N HIS A 63 -7.75 17.53 -9.05
CA HIS A 63 -8.14 16.63 -10.14
C HIS A 63 -9.66 16.45 -10.21
N ARG A 64 -10.31 16.22 -9.06
CA ARG A 64 -11.78 16.08 -8.99
C ARG A 64 -12.52 17.30 -9.55
N LYS A 65 -12.01 18.53 -9.32
CA LYS A 65 -12.62 19.76 -9.88
C LYS A 65 -12.62 19.80 -11.41
N ARG A 66 -11.70 19.07 -12.06
CA ARG A 66 -11.60 18.96 -13.53
C ARG A 66 -12.36 17.77 -14.09
N GLY A 67 -12.93 16.92 -13.23
CA GLY A 67 -13.50 15.64 -13.63
C GLY A 67 -12.44 14.58 -13.95
N ASP A 68 -11.18 14.81 -13.57
CA ASP A 68 -10.08 13.88 -13.80
C ASP A 68 -10.22 12.65 -12.89
N ARG A 69 -9.87 11.49 -13.43
CA ARG A 69 -9.76 10.22 -12.67
C ARG A 69 -8.31 9.99 -12.27
N VAL A 70 -8.08 9.65 -11.00
CA VAL A 70 -6.73 9.51 -10.45
C VAL A 70 -6.47 8.08 -10.00
N PHE A 71 -5.37 7.50 -10.49
CA PHE A 71 -4.78 6.30 -9.91
C PHE A 71 -3.88 6.69 -8.74
N VAL A 72 -4.02 6.05 -7.58
CA VAL A 72 -3.18 6.30 -6.39
C VAL A 72 -2.54 5.00 -5.93
N GLY A 73 -1.22 4.88 -6.11
CA GLY A 73 -0.43 3.75 -5.66
C GLY A 73 0.26 4.01 -4.30
N PHE A 74 0.17 3.05 -3.38
CA PHE A 74 0.94 3.05 -2.13
C PHE A 74 1.93 1.87 -2.08
N ASP A 75 3.09 2.09 -1.47
CA ASP A 75 4.19 1.10 -1.38
C ASP A 75 4.08 0.13 -0.20
N PHE A 76 2.98 0.16 0.54
CA PHE A 76 2.69 -0.74 1.66
C PHE A 76 1.51 -1.66 1.37
N SER A 77 1.44 -2.75 2.13
CA SER A 77 0.42 -3.77 1.95
C SER A 77 -0.99 -3.27 2.22
N LEU A 78 -1.93 -3.53 1.31
CA LEU A 78 -3.34 -3.20 1.50
C LEU A 78 -4.15 -4.34 2.15
N GLY A 79 -3.58 -5.55 2.24
CA GLY A 79 -4.19 -6.71 2.90
C GLY A 79 -3.17 -7.50 3.72
N TYR A 80 -3.64 -8.57 4.35
CA TYR A 80 -2.83 -9.44 5.21
C TYR A 80 -2.90 -10.89 4.71
N PRO A 81 -1.89 -11.74 5.01
CA PRO A 81 -1.92 -13.13 4.61
C PRO A 81 -3.21 -13.84 5.03
N VAL A 82 -3.68 -14.75 4.18
CA VAL A 82 -4.97 -15.42 4.34
C VAL A 82 -5.15 -16.06 5.73
N GLY A 83 -6.34 -15.89 6.30
CA GLY A 83 -6.71 -16.39 7.63
C GLY A 83 -6.23 -15.51 8.79
N THR A 84 -5.66 -14.33 8.54
CA THR A 84 -5.25 -13.39 9.60
C THR A 84 -6.47 -12.82 10.34
N ALA A 85 -7.50 -12.39 9.61
CA ALA A 85 -8.72 -11.82 10.18
C ALA A 85 -9.42 -12.84 11.10
N ALA A 86 -9.56 -14.07 10.60
CA ALA A 86 -10.16 -15.16 11.35
C ALA A 86 -9.38 -15.48 12.65
N ARG A 87 -8.04 -15.51 12.59
CA ARG A 87 -7.19 -15.73 13.78
C ARG A 87 -7.26 -14.59 14.79
N LEU A 88 -7.52 -13.36 14.34
CA LEU A 88 -7.80 -12.22 15.24
C LEU A 88 -9.22 -12.23 15.81
N GLY A 89 -10.04 -13.23 15.48
CA GLY A 89 -11.44 -13.33 15.91
C GLY A 89 -12.35 -12.32 15.22
N LEU A 90 -11.96 -11.80 14.06
CA LEU A 90 -12.76 -10.85 13.28
C LEU A 90 -13.77 -11.62 12.42
N THR A 91 -15.05 -11.29 12.57
CA THR A 91 -16.15 -12.03 11.91
C THR A 91 -16.85 -11.26 10.80
N GLU A 92 -16.51 -9.98 10.59
CA GLU A 92 -17.11 -9.17 9.53
C GLU A 92 -16.59 -9.59 8.15
N THR A 93 -17.48 -9.53 7.15
CA THR A 93 -17.17 -9.88 5.76
C THR A 93 -17.33 -8.67 4.83
N PRO A 94 -16.45 -8.48 3.84
CA PRO A 94 -15.26 -9.28 3.56
C PRO A 94 -14.14 -9.06 4.60
N ALA A 95 -13.28 -10.06 4.80
CA ALA A 95 -12.28 -10.09 5.87
C ALA A 95 -11.33 -8.88 5.86
N TRP A 96 -10.95 -8.38 4.69
CA TRP A 96 -10.11 -7.19 4.56
C TRP A 96 -10.74 -5.94 5.19
N THR A 97 -12.07 -5.76 5.12
CA THR A 97 -12.75 -4.62 5.75
C THR A 97 -12.69 -4.71 7.27
N ALA A 98 -12.85 -5.93 7.81
CA ALA A 98 -12.73 -6.20 9.24
C ALA A 98 -11.31 -5.89 9.73
N MET A 99 -10.30 -6.30 8.97
CA MET A 99 -8.89 -5.99 9.23
C MET A 99 -8.63 -4.48 9.25
N TRP A 100 -9.10 -3.75 8.24
CA TRP A 100 -8.94 -2.29 8.18
C TRP A 100 -9.62 -1.59 9.34
N LYS A 101 -10.82 -2.05 9.73
CA LYS A 101 -11.51 -1.55 10.93
C LYS A 101 -10.72 -1.81 12.19
N PHE A 102 -10.25 -3.05 12.40
CA PHE A 102 -9.43 -3.41 13.54
C PHE A 102 -8.17 -2.54 13.63
N ILE A 103 -7.42 -2.39 12.54
CA ILE A 103 -6.18 -1.60 12.53
C ILE A 103 -6.48 -0.13 12.84
N ALA A 104 -7.44 0.48 12.15
CA ALA A 104 -7.81 1.89 12.36
C ALA A 104 -8.35 2.19 13.76
N SER A 105 -9.01 1.23 14.42
CA SER A 105 -9.47 1.40 15.80
C SER A 105 -8.38 1.21 16.86
N ASN A 106 -7.23 0.65 16.50
CA ASN A 106 -6.14 0.36 17.45
C ASN A 106 -4.90 1.24 17.24
N VAL A 107 -4.63 1.65 15.99
CA VAL A 107 -3.49 2.49 15.66
C VAL A 107 -3.81 3.95 15.97
N VAL A 108 -2.93 4.55 16.77
CA VAL A 108 -2.86 5.98 17.01
C VAL A 108 -1.60 6.49 16.33
N ASP A 109 -1.79 7.39 15.37
CA ASP A 109 -0.72 8.07 14.64
C ASP A 109 -0.92 9.57 14.80
N LYS A 110 0.10 10.26 15.34
CA LYS A 110 0.03 11.69 15.66
C LYS A 110 0.65 12.52 14.54
N ASP A 111 0.32 13.81 14.54
CA ASP A 111 0.80 14.78 13.55
C ASP A 111 2.32 14.94 13.49
N ASP A 112 3.04 14.53 14.55
CA ASP A 112 4.51 14.52 14.65
C ASP A 112 5.14 13.17 14.28
N ASN A 113 4.36 12.26 13.66
CA ASN A 113 4.69 10.88 13.36
C ASN A 113 4.88 9.94 14.57
N THR A 114 4.66 10.39 15.80
CA THR A 114 4.65 9.49 16.96
C THR A 114 3.46 8.54 16.84
N ASN A 115 3.69 7.24 16.94
CA ASN A 115 2.63 6.24 16.80
C ASN A 115 2.82 5.03 17.71
N ASN A 116 1.77 4.23 17.86
CA ASN A 116 1.75 3.03 18.71
C ASN A 116 1.84 1.71 17.93
N ARG A 117 2.39 1.71 16.70
CA ARG A 117 2.34 0.52 15.81
C ARG A 117 2.95 -0.74 16.42
N TYR A 118 3.98 -0.59 17.27
CA TYR A 118 4.60 -1.73 17.96
C TYR A 118 3.68 -2.33 19.04
N GLN A 119 2.92 -1.49 19.76
CA GLN A 119 1.91 -1.95 20.71
C GLN A 119 0.76 -2.65 19.99
N VAL A 120 0.36 -2.17 18.81
CA VAL A 120 -0.66 -2.83 17.99
C VAL A 120 -0.16 -4.17 17.46
N ALA A 121 1.09 -4.25 16.98
CA ALA A 121 1.70 -5.51 16.56
C ALA A 121 1.78 -6.53 17.72
N ALA A 122 2.20 -6.09 18.90
CA ALA A 122 2.21 -6.94 20.10
C ALA A 122 0.78 -7.41 20.48
N LYS A 123 -0.24 -6.54 20.35
CA LYS A 123 -1.64 -6.91 20.56
C LYS A 123 -2.11 -7.95 19.55
N MET A 124 -1.78 -7.79 18.27
CA MET A 124 -2.13 -8.75 17.22
C MET A 124 -1.52 -10.13 17.52
N ASN A 125 -0.24 -10.17 17.86
CA ASN A 125 0.44 -11.40 18.29
C ASN A 125 -0.25 -12.06 19.49
N ARG A 126 -0.51 -11.29 20.55
CA ARG A 126 -1.24 -11.78 21.73
C ARG A 126 -2.59 -12.40 21.36
N LEU A 127 -3.36 -11.75 20.49
CA LEU A 127 -4.70 -12.20 20.11
C LEU A 127 -4.68 -13.44 19.22
N MET A 128 -3.69 -13.57 18.34
CA MET A 128 -3.61 -14.71 17.42
C MET A 128 -2.94 -15.95 18.03
N THR A 129 -1.94 -15.76 18.90
CA THR A 129 -1.03 -16.85 19.30
C THR A 129 -0.70 -16.87 20.80
N ASP A 130 -0.98 -15.78 21.52
CA ASP A 130 -0.46 -15.49 22.87
C ASP A 130 1.08 -15.57 23.01
N GLU A 131 1.79 -15.47 21.89
CA GLU A 131 3.25 -15.57 21.81
C GLU A 131 3.85 -14.38 21.04
N ALA A 132 5.19 -14.27 20.95
CA ALA A 132 5.85 -13.16 20.26
C ALA A 132 5.98 -13.33 18.73
N TRP A 133 4.94 -13.90 18.09
CA TRP A 133 4.84 -14.14 16.64
C TRP A 133 3.35 -14.11 16.21
N PRO A 134 3.02 -13.86 14.93
CA PRO A 134 3.89 -13.80 13.76
C PRO A 134 4.62 -12.47 13.57
N LEU A 135 4.11 -11.34 14.07
CA LEU A 135 4.75 -10.03 13.91
C LEU A 135 6.07 -9.95 14.71
N TRP A 136 7.08 -9.31 14.14
CA TRP A 136 8.41 -9.18 14.76
C TRP A 136 9.11 -7.91 14.30
N GLY A 137 10.15 -7.50 15.03
CA GLY A 137 10.95 -6.33 14.71
C GLY A 137 10.48 -5.11 15.48
N ALA A 138 11.26 -4.68 16.46
CA ALA A 138 11.06 -3.44 17.18
C ALA A 138 12.41 -2.87 17.62
N PRO A 139 12.55 -1.54 17.77
CA PRO A 139 13.65 -0.96 18.52
C PRO A 139 13.73 -1.58 19.93
N ALA A 140 14.92 -1.74 20.50
CA ALA A 140 15.10 -2.37 21.82
C ALA A 140 14.21 -1.73 22.91
N LYS A 141 14.05 -0.41 22.88
CA LYS A 141 13.20 0.35 23.80
C LYS A 141 11.68 0.11 23.64
N GLN A 142 11.25 -0.47 22.52
CA GLN A 142 9.84 -0.78 22.20
C GLN A 142 9.55 -2.29 22.20
N ALA A 143 10.55 -3.13 22.44
CA ALA A 143 10.38 -4.57 22.56
C ALA A 143 9.49 -4.91 23.77
N GLN A 144 8.65 -5.91 23.62
CA GLN A 144 7.60 -6.29 24.57
C GLN A 144 7.48 -7.82 24.64
N ARG A 145 6.71 -8.32 25.61
CA ARG A 145 6.45 -9.77 25.78
C ARG A 145 6.01 -10.44 24.47
N TRP A 146 5.11 -9.81 23.72
CA TRP A 146 4.56 -10.33 22.46
C TRP A 146 5.19 -9.69 21.21
N LEU A 147 6.33 -8.98 21.30
CA LEU A 147 7.00 -8.43 20.13
C LEU A 147 8.51 -8.31 20.36
N THR A 148 9.27 -9.14 19.65
CA THR A 148 10.73 -9.20 19.74
C THR A 148 11.41 -8.18 18.81
N THR A 149 12.68 -7.88 19.09
CA THR A 149 13.50 -6.96 18.28
C THR A 149 13.87 -7.52 16.90
N THR A 150 13.87 -8.85 16.78
CA THR A 150 14.24 -9.61 15.57
C THR A 150 13.27 -10.76 15.36
N LYS A 151 13.30 -11.37 14.18
CA LYS A 151 12.43 -12.52 13.84
C LYS A 151 12.68 -13.67 14.83
N PRO A 152 11.64 -14.17 15.53
CA PRO A 152 11.81 -15.30 16.44
C PRO A 152 12.14 -16.58 15.66
N PRO A 153 12.84 -17.57 16.26
CA PRO A 153 13.16 -18.85 15.61
C PRO A 153 11.93 -19.60 15.09
N GLN A 154 10.78 -19.44 15.76
CA GLN A 154 9.48 -20.02 15.37
C GLN A 154 8.95 -19.44 14.05
N GLY A 155 9.48 -18.31 13.58
CA GLY A 155 8.99 -17.61 12.40
C GLY A 155 7.52 -17.20 12.59
N SER A 156 6.67 -17.58 11.63
CA SER A 156 5.23 -17.34 11.68
C SER A 156 4.42 -18.59 12.09
N GLY A 157 5.07 -19.69 12.49
CA GLY A 157 4.38 -20.93 12.84
C GLY A 157 3.55 -21.49 11.67
N ASP A 158 2.28 -21.75 11.90
CA ASP A 158 1.28 -22.18 10.91
C ASP A 158 0.61 -21.01 10.15
N ILE A 159 0.93 -19.77 10.52
CA ILE A 159 0.42 -18.57 9.86
C ILE A 159 1.25 -18.34 8.61
N PRO A 160 0.63 -18.14 7.42
CA PRO A 160 1.37 -17.83 6.22
C PRO A 160 2.26 -16.59 6.42
N GLU A 161 3.55 -16.71 6.10
CA GLU A 161 4.49 -15.59 6.26
C GLU A 161 4.29 -14.49 5.21
N TYR A 162 3.80 -14.88 4.03
CA TYR A 162 3.71 -14.07 2.83
C TYR A 162 2.35 -14.26 2.19
N ARG A 163 1.81 -13.21 1.60
CA ARG A 163 0.61 -13.29 0.76
C ARG A 163 0.95 -13.98 -0.55
N ALA A 164 -0.08 -14.35 -1.31
CA ALA A 164 0.07 -14.92 -2.63
C ALA A 164 0.88 -14.00 -3.57
N THR A 165 0.70 -12.68 -3.49
CA THR A 165 1.44 -11.73 -4.32
C THR A 165 2.95 -11.76 -4.05
N GLU A 166 3.38 -11.79 -2.77
CA GLU A 166 4.80 -11.96 -2.46
C GLU A 166 5.33 -13.32 -2.89
N ASN A 167 4.56 -14.40 -2.71
CA ASN A 167 4.96 -15.73 -3.14
C ASN A 167 5.17 -15.82 -4.66
N ALA A 168 4.42 -15.04 -5.45
CA ALA A 168 4.56 -14.98 -6.90
C ALA A 168 5.91 -14.40 -7.36
N VAL A 169 6.53 -13.51 -6.57
CA VAL A 169 7.78 -12.81 -6.92
C VAL A 169 9.00 -13.25 -6.13
N ARG A 170 8.85 -13.91 -4.98
CA ARG A 170 9.98 -14.23 -4.07
C ARG A 170 11.06 -15.13 -4.70
N LYS A 171 10.75 -15.84 -5.79
CA LYS A 171 11.75 -16.61 -6.57
C LYS A 171 12.59 -15.74 -7.52
N GLY A 172 12.27 -14.46 -7.67
CA GLY A 172 12.95 -13.51 -8.52
C GLY A 172 14.13 -12.80 -7.84
N LYS A 173 14.69 -11.82 -8.55
CA LYS A 173 15.81 -10.99 -8.06
C LYS A 173 15.39 -10.06 -6.92
N LEU A 174 14.16 -9.56 -6.97
CA LEU A 174 13.60 -8.74 -5.92
C LEU A 174 13.01 -9.64 -4.84
N GLN A 175 13.36 -9.35 -3.59
CA GLN A 175 12.93 -10.13 -2.43
C GLN A 175 11.89 -9.33 -1.66
N PRO A 176 10.60 -9.68 -1.75
CA PRO A 176 9.57 -8.98 -0.99
C PRO A 176 9.77 -9.21 0.50
N LYS A 177 9.27 -8.26 1.29
CA LYS A 177 9.32 -8.31 2.76
C LYS A 177 8.00 -8.83 3.28
N SER A 178 8.05 -9.52 4.41
CA SER A 178 6.83 -10.03 5.05
C SER A 178 6.09 -8.89 5.75
N ASN A 179 4.76 -8.90 5.69
CA ASN A 179 3.89 -8.02 6.48
C ASN A 179 4.13 -8.15 7.99
N TRP A 180 4.77 -9.23 8.41
CA TRP A 180 5.13 -9.48 9.79
C TRP A 180 6.37 -8.70 10.25
N GLN A 181 7.18 -8.16 9.33
CA GLN A 181 8.34 -7.35 9.67
C GLN A 181 7.92 -5.90 9.98
N MET A 182 7.99 -5.52 11.26
CA MET A 182 7.56 -4.22 11.78
C MET A 182 8.67 -3.15 11.82
N HIS A 183 9.93 -3.57 11.80
CA HIS A 183 11.09 -2.68 11.91
C HIS A 183 12.31 -3.22 11.14
N GLY A 184 13.26 -2.33 10.83
CA GLY A 184 14.50 -2.64 10.12
C GLY A 184 14.42 -2.36 8.62
N ALA A 185 15.49 -2.71 7.91
CA ALA A 185 15.63 -2.39 6.49
C ALA A 185 14.52 -3.05 5.64
N GLY A 186 13.76 -2.21 4.92
CA GLY A 186 12.66 -2.61 4.04
C GLY A 186 11.40 -3.06 4.77
N ALA A 187 11.25 -2.80 6.07
CA ALA A 187 10.09 -3.26 6.83
C ALA A 187 8.77 -2.67 6.32
N VAL A 188 7.90 -3.52 5.76
CA VAL A 188 6.59 -3.13 5.21
C VAL A 188 5.46 -3.24 6.23
N GLY A 189 5.56 -4.13 7.23
CA GLY A 189 4.51 -4.30 8.24
C GLY A 189 4.27 -3.03 9.06
N GLY A 190 5.36 -2.33 9.40
CA GLY A 190 5.31 -1.03 10.06
C GLY A 190 4.57 0.03 9.25
N GLN A 191 4.86 0.11 7.94
CA GLN A 191 4.22 1.04 7.02
C GLN A 191 2.74 0.69 6.85
N THR A 192 2.43 -0.60 6.73
CA THR A 192 1.07 -1.13 6.58
C THR A 192 0.16 -0.72 7.74
N LEU A 193 0.62 -0.86 9.00
CA LEU A 193 -0.20 -0.49 10.16
C LEU A 193 -0.54 1.01 10.23
N VAL A 194 0.34 1.89 9.76
CA VAL A 194 0.07 3.35 9.75
C VAL A 194 -0.57 3.83 8.45
N GLY A 195 -0.37 3.11 7.35
CA GLY A 195 -0.88 3.44 6.02
C GLY A 195 -2.36 3.10 5.85
N ILE A 196 -2.78 1.90 6.27
CA ILE A 196 -4.18 1.44 6.13
C ILE A 196 -5.19 2.43 6.77
N PRO A 197 -4.99 2.95 8.01
CA PRO A 197 -5.91 3.93 8.58
C PRO A 197 -6.05 5.21 7.76
N MET A 198 -4.97 5.67 7.12
CA MET A 198 -4.99 6.85 6.25
C MET A 198 -5.78 6.56 4.96
N VAL A 199 -5.51 5.44 4.30
CA VAL A 199 -6.25 5.04 3.08
C VAL A 199 -7.72 4.87 3.38
N ARG A 200 -8.06 4.26 4.53
CA ARG A 200 -9.44 4.12 4.97
C ARG A 200 -10.14 5.48 5.11
N ARG A 201 -9.52 6.46 5.78
CA ARG A 201 -10.07 7.83 5.89
C ARG A 201 -10.22 8.50 4.53
N LEU A 202 -9.26 8.29 3.63
CA LEU A 202 -9.33 8.81 2.26
C LEU A 202 -10.55 8.24 1.52
N LEU A 203 -10.74 6.92 1.51
CA LEU A 203 -11.90 6.29 0.87
C LEU A 203 -13.22 6.70 1.52
N GLU A 204 -13.28 6.79 2.85
CA GLU A 204 -14.47 7.30 3.57
C GLU A 204 -14.82 8.74 3.13
N SER A 205 -13.82 9.60 2.92
CA SER A 205 -14.05 10.97 2.44
C SER A 205 -14.51 11.06 0.98
N LEU A 206 -14.19 10.04 0.16
CA LEU A 206 -14.57 9.96 -1.24
C LEU A 206 -15.94 9.28 -1.42
N GLY A 207 -16.37 8.45 -0.47
CA GLY A 207 -17.59 7.66 -0.58
C GLY A 207 -17.55 6.77 -1.84
N ALA A 208 -18.66 6.72 -2.57
CA ALA A 208 -18.78 5.88 -3.77
C ALA A 208 -17.84 6.27 -4.93
N SER A 209 -17.23 7.47 -4.91
CA SER A 209 -16.26 7.88 -5.93
C SER A 209 -14.83 7.42 -5.63
N GLY A 210 -14.60 6.68 -4.55
CA GLY A 210 -13.31 6.11 -4.20
C GLY A 210 -13.40 4.59 -4.12
N ALA A 211 -12.43 3.89 -4.72
CA ALA A 211 -12.32 2.44 -4.59
C ALA A 211 -10.88 2.03 -4.31
N VAL A 212 -10.69 0.78 -3.87
CA VAL A 212 -9.39 0.16 -3.68
C VAL A 212 -9.36 -1.15 -4.45
N TRP A 213 -8.31 -1.36 -5.23
CA TRP A 213 -8.11 -2.59 -6.00
C TRP A 213 -7.08 -3.51 -5.30
N PRO A 214 -7.26 -4.85 -5.38
CA PRO A 214 -8.45 -5.56 -5.90
C PRO A 214 -9.61 -5.60 -4.89
N LEU A 215 -9.41 -5.08 -3.68
CA LEU A 215 -10.31 -5.16 -2.54
C LEU A 215 -11.62 -4.38 -2.75
N GLY A 216 -12.66 -5.06 -3.24
CA GLY A 216 -13.98 -4.44 -3.49
C GLY A 216 -14.20 -3.99 -4.93
N THR A 217 -13.19 -4.07 -5.80
CA THR A 217 -13.34 -3.92 -7.27
C THR A 217 -13.27 -5.27 -8.00
N GLY A 218 -12.68 -6.28 -7.35
CA GLY A 218 -12.38 -7.58 -7.93
C GLY A 218 -10.99 -7.63 -8.55
N TRP A 219 -10.38 -8.81 -8.53
CA TRP A 219 -9.14 -9.09 -9.23
C TRP A 219 -9.48 -9.56 -10.65
N ARG A 220 -9.73 -8.58 -11.51
CA ARG A 220 -10.08 -8.74 -12.92
C ARG A 220 -9.60 -7.53 -13.72
N ALA A 221 -9.54 -7.68 -15.05
CA ALA A 221 -9.30 -6.53 -15.91
C ALA A 221 -10.35 -5.45 -15.66
N LEU A 222 -9.91 -4.19 -15.62
CA LEU A 222 -10.77 -3.02 -15.47
C LEU A 222 -10.80 -2.24 -16.77
N ASP A 223 -11.99 -1.90 -17.25
CA ASP A 223 -12.16 -1.06 -18.43
C ASP A 223 -12.60 0.37 -18.07
N ALA A 224 -12.89 1.18 -19.08
CA ALA A 224 -13.29 2.56 -18.89
C ALA A 224 -14.60 2.70 -18.09
N ALA A 225 -15.55 1.79 -18.26
CA ALA A 225 -16.84 1.83 -17.58
C ALA A 225 -16.70 1.43 -16.09
N ASP A 226 -15.73 0.59 -15.76
CA ASP A 226 -15.40 0.25 -14.38
C ASP A 226 -14.84 1.45 -13.59
N VAL A 227 -14.05 2.30 -14.25
CA VAL A 227 -13.37 3.45 -13.60
C VAL A 227 -14.10 4.78 -13.76
N GLU A 228 -15.00 4.92 -14.74
CA GLU A 228 -15.78 6.15 -14.98
C GLU A 228 -16.56 6.66 -13.75
N PRO A 229 -17.17 5.80 -12.90
CA PRO A 229 -17.84 6.25 -11.68
C PRO A 229 -16.89 6.75 -10.59
N LEU A 230 -15.59 6.47 -10.70
CA LEU A 230 -14.60 6.75 -9.66
C LEU A 230 -13.90 8.08 -9.94
N SER A 231 -13.63 8.85 -8.88
CA SER A 231 -12.62 9.92 -8.92
C SER A 231 -11.23 9.37 -8.59
N VAL A 232 -11.16 8.32 -7.77
CA VAL A 232 -9.90 7.75 -7.29
C VAL A 232 -9.97 6.23 -7.25
N LEU A 233 -8.97 5.57 -7.82
CA LEU A 233 -8.69 4.16 -7.60
C LEU A 233 -7.37 4.00 -6.85
N VAL A 234 -7.43 3.44 -5.65
CA VAL A 234 -6.24 3.10 -4.85
C VAL A 234 -5.76 1.70 -5.21
N ALA A 235 -4.44 1.51 -5.31
CA ALA A 235 -3.84 0.19 -5.45
C ALA A 235 -2.53 0.09 -4.65
N GLU A 236 -2.12 -1.14 -4.37
CA GLU A 236 -0.79 -1.43 -3.85
C GLU A 236 0.20 -1.48 -5.03
N VAL A 237 1.36 -0.86 -4.87
CA VAL A 237 2.43 -0.84 -5.86
C VAL A 237 3.76 -1.20 -5.21
N TRP A 238 4.74 -1.63 -6.00
CA TRP A 238 6.08 -1.91 -5.49
C TRP A 238 7.12 -1.16 -6.33
N PRO A 239 7.54 0.06 -5.92
CA PRO A 239 8.38 0.92 -6.73
C PRO A 239 9.71 0.30 -7.17
N SER A 240 10.24 -0.63 -6.36
CA SER A 240 11.48 -1.34 -6.67
C SER A 240 11.39 -2.29 -7.87
N MET A 241 10.18 -2.58 -8.38
CA MET A 241 9.99 -3.34 -9.63
C MET A 241 10.45 -2.58 -10.87
N TRP A 242 10.49 -1.24 -10.79
CA TRP A 242 10.81 -0.40 -11.93
C TRP A 242 12.31 -0.05 -11.93
N PRO A 243 13.02 -0.25 -13.06
CA PRO A 243 14.40 0.19 -13.20
C PRO A 243 14.49 1.70 -12.96
N THR A 244 15.07 2.08 -11.83
CA THR A 244 15.10 3.47 -11.36
C THR A 244 16.54 3.93 -11.25
N THR A 245 16.83 5.08 -11.86
CA THR A 245 18.09 5.80 -11.70
C THR A 245 17.77 7.18 -11.13
N ALA A 246 18.33 7.49 -9.97
CA ALA A 246 18.23 8.81 -9.38
C ALA A 246 19.11 9.79 -10.16
N ALA A 247 18.57 10.95 -10.50
CA ALA A 247 19.35 12.05 -11.05
C ALA A 247 20.29 12.65 -9.99
N GLU A 248 21.27 13.43 -10.43
CA GLU A 248 22.16 14.14 -9.50
C GLU A 248 21.35 15.07 -8.58
N GLY A 249 21.53 14.91 -7.26
CA GLY A 249 20.79 15.66 -6.24
C GLY A 249 19.38 15.12 -5.94
N GLU A 250 18.93 14.07 -6.62
CA GLU A 250 17.64 13.42 -6.37
C GLU A 250 17.76 12.34 -5.29
N PHE A 251 16.81 12.28 -4.36
CA PHE A 251 16.75 11.17 -3.41
C PHE A 251 16.33 9.88 -4.11
N LYS A 252 16.77 8.73 -3.61
CA LYS A 252 16.35 7.43 -4.16
C LYS A 252 14.83 7.26 -4.12
N ASP A 253 14.20 7.56 -2.99
CA ASP A 253 12.75 7.44 -2.77
C ASP A 253 11.98 8.40 -3.71
N GLN A 254 12.51 9.60 -3.93
CA GLN A 254 12.00 10.57 -4.92
C GLN A 254 12.03 10.01 -6.35
N ALA A 255 13.16 9.44 -6.77
CA ALA A 255 13.31 8.83 -8.08
C ALA A 255 12.35 7.64 -8.27
N GLN A 256 12.11 6.87 -7.19
CA GLN A 256 11.22 5.71 -7.21
C GLN A 256 9.76 6.12 -7.41
N VAL A 257 9.25 7.11 -6.67
CA VAL A 257 7.85 7.57 -6.87
C VAL A 257 7.67 8.19 -8.26
N ARG A 258 8.66 8.94 -8.77
CA ARG A 258 8.64 9.51 -10.12
C ARG A 258 8.57 8.42 -11.20
N THR A 259 9.53 7.50 -11.16
CA THR A 259 9.64 6.43 -12.18
C THR A 259 8.42 5.52 -12.16
N THR A 260 7.89 5.21 -10.98
CA THR A 260 6.68 4.38 -10.84
C THR A 260 5.45 5.08 -11.40
N ALA A 261 5.27 6.38 -11.12
CA ALA A 261 4.13 7.15 -11.64
C ALA A 261 4.17 7.23 -13.18
N GLU A 262 5.35 7.48 -13.75
CA GLU A 262 5.57 7.48 -15.20
C GLU A 262 5.32 6.11 -15.82
N ALA A 263 5.78 5.03 -15.18
CA ALA A 263 5.59 3.68 -15.67
C ALA A 263 4.10 3.33 -15.79
N PHE A 264 3.28 3.64 -14.78
CA PHE A 264 1.83 3.41 -14.85
C PHE A 264 1.15 4.32 -15.88
N ALA A 265 1.56 5.58 -15.98
CA ALA A 265 1.02 6.49 -17.00
C ALA A 265 1.26 5.99 -18.42
N LEU A 266 2.47 5.50 -18.70
CA LEU A 266 2.84 4.94 -20.00
C LEU A 266 2.16 3.59 -20.24
N MET A 267 1.97 2.77 -19.20
CA MET A 267 1.26 1.50 -19.29
C MET A 267 -0.21 1.70 -19.68
N ASP A 268 -0.86 2.72 -19.11
CA ASP A 268 -2.24 3.07 -19.46
C ASP A 268 -2.34 3.68 -20.86
N GLU A 269 -1.37 4.51 -21.27
CA GLU A 269 -1.29 5.03 -22.65
C GLU A 269 -1.19 3.92 -23.69
N ARG A 270 -0.47 2.84 -23.38
CA ARG A 270 -0.40 1.64 -24.24
C ARG A 270 -1.64 0.75 -24.15
N GLY A 271 -2.57 1.03 -23.23
CA GLY A 271 -3.76 0.21 -22.98
C GLY A 271 -3.48 -1.09 -22.22
N GLU A 272 -2.29 -1.23 -21.65
CA GLU A 272 -1.85 -2.44 -20.95
C GLU A 272 -2.36 -2.47 -19.49
N LEU A 273 -2.58 -1.29 -18.89
CA LEU A 273 -2.96 -1.15 -17.48
C LEU A 273 -4.28 -1.86 -17.17
N SER A 274 -5.24 -1.80 -18.10
CA SER A 274 -6.54 -2.50 -17.98
C SER A 274 -6.36 -3.98 -17.65
N THR A 275 -5.50 -4.68 -18.39
CA THR A 275 -5.26 -6.11 -18.20
C THR A 275 -4.41 -6.42 -16.97
N ALA A 276 -3.60 -5.46 -16.50
CA ALA A 276 -2.74 -5.65 -15.32
C ALA A 276 -3.54 -5.68 -14.00
N PHE A 277 -4.75 -5.13 -13.99
CA PHE A 277 -5.67 -5.30 -12.87
C PHE A 277 -6.25 -6.73 -12.77
N GLY A 278 -6.11 -7.54 -13.82
CA GLY A 278 -6.59 -8.91 -13.84
C GLY A 278 -5.51 -9.94 -13.51
N PRO A 279 -5.91 -11.11 -12.97
CA PRO A 279 -5.03 -12.24 -12.80
C PRO A 279 -4.61 -12.82 -14.16
N LYS A 280 -3.51 -13.57 -14.16
CA LYS A 280 -3.09 -14.34 -15.34
C LYS A 280 -4.18 -15.34 -15.72
N LYS A 281 -4.36 -15.58 -17.02
CA LYS A 281 -5.35 -16.55 -17.51
C LYS A 281 -5.12 -17.93 -16.86
N GLY A 282 -6.18 -18.54 -16.33
CA GLY A 282 -6.13 -19.84 -15.67
C GLY A 282 -5.68 -19.79 -14.21
N THR A 283 -5.63 -18.59 -13.60
CA THR A 283 -5.49 -18.45 -12.15
C THR A 283 -6.67 -19.15 -11.46
N ASP A 284 -6.36 -19.91 -10.40
CA ASP A 284 -7.32 -20.67 -9.62
C ASP A 284 -8.35 -19.77 -8.93
N GLU A 285 -9.62 -20.20 -8.92
CA GLU A 285 -10.73 -19.44 -8.33
C GLU A 285 -10.55 -19.26 -6.81
N ALA A 286 -9.97 -20.25 -6.12
CA ALA A 286 -9.69 -20.12 -4.69
C ALA A 286 -8.64 -19.03 -4.41
N LEU A 287 -7.64 -18.90 -5.29
CA LEU A 287 -6.65 -17.83 -5.20
C LEU A 287 -7.27 -16.45 -5.51
N ILE A 288 -8.19 -16.37 -6.48
CA ILE A 288 -8.94 -15.12 -6.74
C ILE A 288 -9.73 -14.71 -5.49
N ALA A 289 -10.48 -15.63 -4.90
CA ALA A 289 -11.25 -15.36 -3.68
C ALA A 289 -10.36 -14.95 -2.49
N GLN A 290 -9.18 -15.56 -2.34
CA GLN A 290 -8.19 -15.18 -1.34
C GLN A 290 -7.67 -13.75 -1.51
N VAL A 291 -7.33 -13.37 -2.75
CA VAL A 291 -6.82 -12.04 -3.09
C VAL A 291 -7.88 -10.96 -2.89
N GLU A 292 -9.11 -11.19 -3.33
CA GLU A 292 -10.22 -10.25 -3.18
C GLU A 292 -10.74 -10.16 -1.74
N GLY A 293 -10.70 -11.27 -1.01
CA GLY A 293 -11.29 -11.39 0.32
C GLY A 293 -10.42 -10.85 1.45
N GLU A 294 -9.09 -10.97 1.35
CA GLU A 294 -8.20 -10.70 2.49
C GLU A 294 -6.81 -10.15 2.12
N GLU A 295 -6.17 -10.70 1.09
CA GLU A 295 -4.73 -10.44 0.87
C GLU A 295 -4.42 -9.18 0.07
N GLY A 296 -5.24 -8.85 -0.94
CA GLY A 296 -4.88 -7.87 -1.96
C GLY A 296 -3.77 -8.37 -2.90
N TRP A 297 -3.31 -7.49 -3.80
CA TRP A 297 -2.26 -7.81 -4.77
C TRP A 297 -1.41 -6.57 -5.09
N ILE A 298 -0.11 -6.76 -5.30
CA ILE A 298 0.79 -5.71 -5.80
C ILE A 298 0.57 -5.57 -7.31
N LEU A 299 0.12 -4.40 -7.77
CA LEU A 299 -0.14 -4.17 -9.19
C LEU A 299 1.14 -4.32 -10.03
N GLY A 300 1.06 -5.15 -11.07
CA GLY A 300 2.17 -5.44 -11.99
C GLY A 300 2.94 -6.73 -11.73
N VAL A 301 2.62 -7.46 -10.66
CA VAL A 301 3.14 -8.82 -10.35
C VAL A 301 2.36 -9.92 -11.08
#